data_AF-A0A9D5XZL8-F1
#
_entry.id   AF-A0A9D5XZL8-F1
#
_cell.length_a   1.000
_cell.length_b   1.000
_cell.length_c   1.000
_cell.angle_alpha   90.00
_cell.angle_beta   90.00
_cell.angle_gamma   90.00
#
_symmetry.space_group_name_H-M   'P 1'
#
loop_
_entity.id
_entity.type
_entity.pdbx_description
1 polymer ?
#
loop_
_entity_poly.entity_id
_entity_poly.type
_entity_poly.pdbx_seq_one_letter_code
_entity_poly.pdbx_strand_id
1 'polypeptide(L)'
;MSYLDDQPQLTREQIIAHCRKWVDAWNYGDGSIDQILLDNYIEATIETDVLTYPLETQKWITEESEPELWDIIMTADEVDHNHSNPQVWVKLVRKVEAVTTADQG
;
A
#
# COMPACT_ATOMS: atom_id res chain seq x y z
N MET A 1 20.05 -15.22 -9.43
CA MET A 1 18.59 -15.36 -9.26
C MET A 1 18.25 -14.55 -8.03
N SER A 2 17.63 -13.38 -8.22
CA SER A 2 17.22 -12.57 -7.07
C SER A 2 15.96 -13.21 -6.46
N TYR A 3 15.74 -13.05 -5.15
CA TYR A 3 14.57 -13.62 -4.47
C TYR A 3 13.23 -13.10 -5.04
N LEU A 4 13.27 -11.97 -5.76
CA LEU A 4 12.15 -11.34 -6.45
C LEU A 4 11.80 -12.05 -7.78
N ASP A 5 12.74 -12.77 -8.40
CA ASP A 5 12.52 -13.43 -9.69
C ASP A 5 11.58 -14.65 -9.61
N ASP A 6 11.42 -15.22 -8.42
CA ASP A 6 10.59 -16.41 -8.17
C ASP A 6 9.20 -16.07 -7.62
N GLN A 7 8.86 -14.77 -7.48
CA GLN A 7 7.56 -14.35 -6.97
C GLN A 7 6.45 -14.47 -8.03
N PRO A 8 5.25 -14.94 -7.66
CA PRO A 8 4.11 -14.97 -8.56
C PRO A 8 3.84 -13.60 -9.17
N GLN A 9 3.71 -13.55 -10.50
CA GLN A 9 3.29 -12.34 -11.19
C GLN A 9 1.75 -12.31 -11.22
N LEU A 10 1.18 -11.42 -10.41
CA LEU A 10 -0.26 -11.24 -10.26
C LEU A 10 -0.80 -10.35 -11.39
N THR A 11 -2.08 -10.53 -11.73
CA THR A 11 -2.75 -9.61 -12.64
C THR A 11 -3.07 -8.28 -11.94
N ARG A 12 -3.37 -7.25 -12.72
CA ARG A 12 -3.78 -5.95 -12.20
C ARG A 12 -5.00 -6.05 -11.29
N GLU A 13 -5.99 -6.85 -11.66
CA GLU A 13 -7.20 -7.08 -10.86
C GLU A 13 -6.87 -7.75 -9.52
N GLN A 14 -5.91 -8.68 -9.51
CA GLN A 14 -5.46 -9.33 -8.27
C GLN A 14 -4.74 -8.35 -7.33
N ILE A 15 -3.93 -7.44 -7.88
CA ILE A 15 -3.28 -6.37 -7.11
C ILE A 15 -4.30 -5.38 -6.56
N ILE A 16 -5.28 -4.96 -7.36
CA ILE A 16 -6.35 -4.07 -6.90
C ILE A 16 -7.18 -4.76 -5.81
N ALA A 17 -7.47 -6.06 -5.95
CA ALA A 17 -8.16 -6.82 -4.91
C ALA A 17 -7.35 -6.93 -3.61
N HIS A 18 -6.01 -7.03 -3.70
CA HIS A 18 -5.12 -6.97 -2.54
C HIS A 18 -5.18 -5.61 -1.85
N CYS A 19 -5.03 -4.53 -2.62
CA CYS A 19 -5.16 -3.15 -2.15
C CYS A 19 -6.51 -2.91 -1.45
N ARG A 20 -7.60 -3.44 -2.03
CA ARG A 20 -8.95 -3.36 -1.45
C ARG A 20 -9.03 -4.08 -0.11
N LYS A 21 -8.50 -5.30 -0.02
CA LYS A 21 -8.47 -6.04 1.24
C LYS A 21 -7.66 -5.32 2.33
N TRP A 22 -6.55 -4.70 1.94
CA TRP A 22 -5.76 -3.90 2.87
C TRP A 22 -6.59 -2.73 3.40
N VAL A 23 -7.20 -1.90 2.55
CA VAL A 23 -8.00 -0.77 3.03
C VAL A 23 -9.28 -1.22 3.77
N ASP A 24 -9.93 -2.31 3.36
CA ASP A 24 -11.11 -2.87 4.04
C ASP A 24 -10.76 -3.41 5.44
N ALA A 25 -9.54 -3.90 5.65
CA ALA A 25 -9.06 -4.33 6.96
C ALA A 25 -8.90 -3.14 7.92
N TRP A 26 -8.67 -1.95 7.36
CA TRP A 26 -8.60 -0.71 8.09
C TRP A 26 -9.97 -0.02 8.08
N ASN A 27 -10.86 -0.41 8.99
CA ASN A 27 -12.17 0.25 9.18
C ASN A 27 -12.00 1.69 9.73
N TYR A 28 -11.55 2.63 8.90
CA TYR A 28 -11.26 4.06 9.17
C TYR A 28 -12.50 4.93 9.45
N GLY A 29 -13.56 4.35 9.98
CA GLY A 29 -14.80 5.05 10.28
C GLY A 29 -14.79 5.70 11.67
N ASP A 30 -14.00 6.76 11.88
CA ASP A 30 -14.09 7.77 12.98
C ASP A 30 -12.77 8.45 13.38
N GLY A 31 -11.64 8.13 12.74
CA GLY A 31 -10.42 8.94 12.82
C GLY A 31 -9.25 8.36 13.61
N SER A 32 -9.05 7.04 13.61
CA SER A 32 -7.79 6.46 14.08
C SER A 32 -7.05 5.73 12.96
N ILE A 33 -5.97 6.35 12.48
CA ILE A 33 -4.74 5.58 12.30
C ILE A 33 -4.39 5.22 13.73
N ASP A 34 -4.51 3.95 14.11
CA ASP A 34 -4.35 3.54 15.50
C ASP A 34 -3.09 4.19 16.07
N GLN A 35 -3.20 4.80 17.26
CA GLN A 35 -2.08 5.45 17.93
C GLN A 35 -0.86 4.50 18.06
N ILE A 36 -1.13 3.18 18.12
CA ILE A 36 -0.14 2.11 18.12
C ILE A 36 0.73 2.14 16.85
N LEU A 37 0.15 2.38 15.67
CA LEU A 37 0.88 2.47 14.40
C LEU A 37 1.66 3.78 14.26
N LEU A 38 1.21 4.84 14.95
CA LEU A 38 1.93 6.12 15.00
C LEU A 38 3.11 6.07 15.98
N ASP A 39 2.98 5.33 17.07
CA ASP A 39 3.97 5.28 18.15
C ASP A 39 4.97 4.12 18.01
N ASN A 40 4.72 3.15 17.13
CA ASN A 40 5.59 2.00 16.96
C ASN A 40 5.99 1.75 15.48
N TYR A 41 7.25 2.06 15.19
CA TYR A 41 7.90 1.86 13.90
C TYR A 41 7.79 0.43 13.38
N ILE A 42 7.92 -0.60 14.23
CA ILE A 42 7.97 -1.98 13.76
C ILE A 42 6.62 -2.39 13.17
N GLU A 43 5.52 -2.16 13.89
CA GLU A 43 4.19 -2.48 13.37
C GLU A 43 3.76 -1.52 12.26
N ALA A 44 4.22 -0.26 12.24
CA ALA A 44 4.06 0.61 11.08
C ALA A 44 4.66 -0.03 9.81
N THR A 45 5.92 -0.49 9.89
CA THR A 45 6.62 -1.13 8.77
C THR A 45 6.01 -2.47 8.38
N ILE A 46 5.55 -3.27 9.35
CA ILE A 46 4.85 -4.52 9.02
C ILE A 46 3.57 -4.23 8.22
N GLU A 47 2.80 -3.21 8.61
CA GLU A 47 1.56 -2.87 7.93
C GLU A 47 1.76 -2.28 6.53
N THR A 48 2.81 -1.48 6.32
CA THR A 48 3.21 -1.00 4.99
C THR A 48 3.71 -2.17 4.14
N ASP A 49 4.56 -3.06 4.67
CA ASP A 49 5.05 -4.26 3.96
C ASP A 49 3.93 -5.20 3.50
N VAL A 50 2.90 -5.40 4.34
CA VAL A 50 1.72 -6.20 3.97
C VAL A 50 1.01 -5.60 2.75
N LEU A 51 0.96 -4.28 2.64
CA LEU A 51 0.44 -3.60 1.45
C LEU A 51 1.40 -3.75 0.27
N THR A 52 2.68 -3.36 0.43
CA THR A 52 3.59 -3.08 -0.67
C THR A 52 4.30 -4.30 -1.24
N TYR A 53 4.62 -5.31 -0.45
CA TYR A 53 5.42 -6.45 -0.92
C TYR A 53 4.79 -7.15 -2.14
N PRO A 54 3.46 -7.41 -2.18
CA PRO A 54 2.81 -7.95 -3.38
C PRO A 54 2.87 -7.01 -4.60
N LEU A 55 2.97 -5.70 -4.42
CA LEU A 55 3.09 -4.71 -5.50
C LEU A 55 4.53 -4.64 -6.03
N GLU A 56 5.52 -4.52 -5.14
CA GLU A 56 6.94 -4.37 -5.48
C GLU A 56 7.50 -5.56 -6.26
N THR A 57 6.91 -6.74 -6.06
CA THR A 57 7.31 -7.99 -6.73
C THR A 57 6.78 -8.09 -8.16
N GLN A 58 5.94 -7.14 -8.61
CA GLN A 58 5.37 -7.14 -9.96
C GLN A 58 6.26 -6.39 -10.95
N LYS A 59 6.83 -7.11 -11.91
CA LYS A 59 7.74 -6.54 -12.92
C LYS A 59 7.05 -5.56 -13.87
N TRP A 60 5.72 -5.56 -13.89
CA TRP A 60 4.89 -4.70 -14.73
C TRP A 60 4.40 -3.44 -14.02
N ILE A 61 4.63 -3.29 -12.71
CA ILE A 61 4.34 -2.05 -11.98
C ILE A 61 5.59 -1.17 -12.03
N THR A 62 5.48 -0.07 -12.77
CA THR A 62 6.52 0.96 -12.91
C THR A 62 5.85 2.34 -12.90
N GLU A 63 6.64 3.40 -12.70
CA GLU A 63 6.14 4.78 -12.76
C GLU A 63 5.43 5.08 -14.10
N GLU A 64 5.92 4.53 -15.21
CA GLU A 64 5.37 4.78 -16.54
C GLU A 64 4.17 3.90 -16.89
N SER A 65 4.14 2.64 -16.44
CA SER A 65 3.07 1.69 -16.81
C SER A 65 1.86 1.75 -15.89
N GLU A 66 2.08 1.92 -14.59
CA GLU A 66 1.05 1.89 -13.54
C GLU A 66 1.34 2.98 -12.50
N PRO A 67 1.26 4.26 -12.90
CA PRO A 67 1.67 5.38 -12.07
C PRO A 67 0.96 5.41 -10.72
N GLU A 68 -0.33 5.05 -10.65
CA GLU A 68 -1.05 5.06 -9.38
C GLU A 68 -0.63 3.95 -8.43
N LEU A 69 -0.31 2.74 -8.94
CA LEU A 69 0.19 1.64 -8.11
C LEU A 69 1.63 1.89 -7.66
N TRP A 70 2.46 2.48 -8.53
CA TRP A 70 3.80 2.92 -8.20
C TRP A 70 3.81 3.98 -7.09
N ASP A 71 2.91 4.96 -7.19
CA ASP A 71 2.77 6.03 -6.20
C ASP A 71 2.30 5.52 -4.81
N ILE A 72 1.58 4.40 -4.76
CA ILE A 72 1.29 3.70 -3.49
C ILE A 72 2.58 3.15 -2.86
N ILE A 73 3.43 2.47 -3.64
CA ILE A 73 4.73 1.95 -3.16
C ILE A 73 5.57 3.11 -2.58
N MET A 74 5.71 4.19 -3.34
CA MET A 74 6.51 5.35 -2.92
C MET A 74 5.93 6.04 -1.68
N THR A 75 4.61 6.09 -1.52
CA THR A 75 3.98 6.70 -0.36
C THR A 75 4.10 5.83 0.88
N ALA A 76 4.12 4.50 0.73
CA ALA A 76 4.37 3.58 1.84
C ALA A 76 5.83 3.67 2.33
N ASP A 77 6.81 3.82 1.44
CA ASP A 77 8.20 4.15 1.82
C ASP A 77 8.26 5.48 2.60
N GLU A 78 7.47 6.48 2.22
CA GLU A 78 7.35 7.73 2.99
C GLU A 78 6.77 7.51 4.40
N VAL A 79 5.83 6.56 4.55
CA VAL A 79 5.30 6.15 5.85
C VAL A 79 6.38 5.48 6.69
N ASP A 80 7.19 4.57 6.16
CA ASP A 80 8.28 3.95 6.93
C ASP A 80 9.22 5.01 7.52
N HIS A 81 9.57 6.03 6.74
CA HIS A 81 10.41 7.13 7.18
C HIS A 81 9.72 8.12 8.14
N ASN A 82 8.38 8.20 8.13
CA ASN A 82 7.60 9.21 8.86
C ASN A 82 6.35 8.66 9.56
N HIS A 83 6.37 7.43 10.04
CA HIS A 83 5.18 6.72 10.53
C HIS A 83 4.43 7.44 11.66
N SER A 84 5.12 8.23 12.49
CA SER A 84 4.47 9.03 13.54
C SER A 84 3.68 10.23 13.01
N ASN A 85 3.74 10.52 11.70
CA ASN A 85 2.96 11.58 11.07
C ASN A 85 1.65 11.01 10.48
N PRO A 86 0.49 11.26 11.11
CA PRO A 86 -0.78 10.72 10.63
C PRO A 86 -1.18 11.24 9.24
N GLN A 87 -0.64 12.37 8.79
CA GLN A 87 -0.95 12.88 7.46
C GLN A 87 -0.39 12.01 6.33
N VAL A 88 0.75 11.33 6.56
CA VAL A 88 1.37 10.46 5.55
C VAL A 88 0.57 9.17 5.40
N TRP A 89 0.07 8.62 6.51
CA TRP A 89 -0.88 7.51 6.49
C TRP A 89 -2.19 7.86 5.80
N VAL A 90 -2.82 9.00 6.10
CA VAL A 90 -4.04 9.46 5.40
C VAL A 90 -3.79 9.58 3.89
N LYS A 91 -2.60 10.07 3.51
CA LYS A 91 -2.20 10.16 2.10
C LYS A 91 -2.09 8.77 1.46
N LEU A 92 -1.48 7.79 2.13
CA LEU A 92 -1.37 6.40 1.67
C LEU A 92 -2.77 5.79 1.44
N VAL A 93 -3.64 5.86 2.46
CA VAL A 93 -5.00 5.32 2.41
C VAL A 93 -5.78 5.88 1.24
N ARG A 94 -5.77 7.20 1.05
CA ARG A 94 -6.48 7.85 -0.07
C ARG A 94 -6.01 7.37 -1.44
N LYS A 95 -4.71 7.07 -1.61
CA LYS A 95 -4.19 6.53 -2.86
C LYS A 95 -4.70 5.12 -3.10
N VAL A 96 -4.72 4.29 -2.06
CA VAL A 96 -5.28 2.93 -2.11
C VAL A 96 -6.79 2.95 -2.40
N GLU A 97 -7.55 3.85 -1.77
CA GLU A 97 -8.98 4.05 -2.06
C GLU A 97 -9.21 4.47 -3.52
N ALA A 98 -8.37 5.34 -4.07
CA ALA A 98 -8.51 5.82 -5.44
C ALA A 98 -8.38 4.69 -6.47
N VAL A 99 -7.37 3.83 -6.34
CA VAL A 99 -7.15 2.70 -7.28
C VAL A 99 -8.20 1.61 -7.13
N THR A 100 -8.75 1.43 -5.93
CA THR A 100 -9.77 0.42 -5.66
C THR A 100 -11.16 0.87 -6.10
N THR A 101 -11.46 2.17 -6.05
CA THR A 101 -12.76 2.71 -6.50
C THR A 101 -12.84 2.87 -8.02
N ALA A 102 -11.72 3.18 -8.68
CA ALA A 102 -11.65 3.34 -10.14
C ALA A 102 -11.96 2.06 -10.94
N ASP A 103 -11.79 0.88 -10.34
CA ASP A 103 -12.05 -0.44 -10.96
C ASP A 103 -13.54 -0.82 -11.02
N GLN A 104 -14.45 0.07 -10.59
CA GLN A 104 -15.91 -0.14 -10.66
C GLN A 104 -16.59 0.49 -11.88
N GLY A 105 -15.82 0.98 -12.86
CA GLY A 105 -16.28 1.67 -14.07
C GLY A 105 -16.18 0.86 -15.35
#